data_AF-A0A8J7NJ31-F1
#
_entry.id   AF-A0A8J7NJ31-F1
#
_cell.length_a   1.000
_cell.length_b   1.000
_cell.length_c   1.000
_cell.angle_alpha   90.00
_cell.angle_beta   90.00
_cell.angle_gamma   90.00
#
_symmetry.space_group_name_H-M   'P 1'
#
loop_
_entity.id
_entity.type
_entity.pdbx_description
1 polymer ?
#
loop_
_entity_poly.entity_id
_entity_poly.type
_entity_poly.pdbx_seq_one_letter_code
_entity_poly.pdbx_strand_id
1 'polypeptide(L)'
;MYIFICNLTLNGVYGSTAFYPNCLANLLSETPSISRTGCLTQVFFMHTYASFEYSVLALMAYDRYVSICLPLRYNSIITPLKVTQLLMFVYMYPICIILIHLILTIRLPLCGFIIEKVYCDNWSVVRLSCSDVSVNSAFGLLVTVIVMCLPVTVIIYSYVRILAVCLKSTKEARAKALQTCTPHLLSFTNYCIATFFEVLQHRVDLTNVPYILRVLASIDCVFFPPILNPIIYGVKLQEIRKATIKILFRRKNNSVEVSVRNKEKITSLSNT
;
A
#
# COMPACT_ATOMS: atom_id res chain seq x y z
N MET A 1 12.20 1.67 -5.96
CA MET A 1 10.86 1.63 -6.61
C MET A 1 10.29 0.25 -6.99
N TYR A 2 10.82 -0.52 -7.97
CA TYR A 2 10.15 -1.76 -8.45
C TYR A 2 9.90 -2.81 -7.37
N ILE A 3 10.90 -3.05 -6.51
CA ILE A 3 10.78 -3.95 -5.37
C ILE A 3 9.59 -3.57 -4.48
N PHE A 4 9.37 -2.28 -4.23
CA PHE A 4 8.24 -1.82 -3.42
C PHE A 4 6.89 -2.06 -4.10
N ILE A 5 6.80 -1.87 -5.42
CA ILE A 5 5.58 -2.16 -6.18
C ILE A 5 5.27 -3.66 -6.13
N CYS A 6 6.27 -4.52 -6.29
CA CYS A 6 6.10 -5.97 -6.14
C CYS A 6 5.56 -6.33 -4.74
N ASN A 7 6.14 -5.74 -3.69
CA ASN A 7 5.70 -5.95 -2.31
C ASN A 7 4.25 -5.48 -2.10
N LEU A 8 3.86 -4.35 -2.69
CA LEU A 8 2.49 -3.82 -2.62
C LEU A 8 1.48 -4.76 -3.31
N THR A 9 1.83 -5.28 -4.48
CA THR A 9 0.98 -6.26 -5.19
C THR A 9 0.88 -7.58 -4.43
N LEU A 10 1.99 -8.09 -3.89
CA LEU A 10 1.99 -9.30 -3.06
C LEU A 10 1.15 -9.12 -1.80
N ASN A 11 1.25 -7.95 -1.15
CA ASN A 11 0.40 -7.59 -0.02
C ASN A 11 -1.08 -7.57 -0.41
N GLY A 12 -1.40 -7.03 -1.59
CA GLY A 12 -2.77 -7.05 -2.11
C GLY A 12 -3.33 -8.46 -2.33
N VAL A 13 -2.54 -9.37 -2.89
CA VAL A 13 -2.93 -10.79 -3.03
C VAL A 13 -3.10 -11.45 -1.66
N TYR A 14 -2.20 -11.16 -0.71
CA TYR A 14 -2.26 -11.64 0.66
C TYR A 14 -3.56 -11.23 1.37
N GLY A 15 -3.89 -9.93 1.36
CA GLY A 15 -5.16 -9.43 1.92
C GLY A 15 -6.39 -10.00 1.23
N SER A 16 -6.35 -10.08 -0.11
CA SER A 16 -7.42 -10.67 -0.92
C SER A 16 -7.68 -12.13 -0.50
N THR A 17 -6.63 -12.93 -0.36
CA THR A 17 -6.75 -14.36 -0.01
C THR A 17 -7.28 -14.56 1.41
N ALA A 18 -7.01 -13.62 2.32
CA ALA A 18 -7.56 -13.67 3.67
C ALA A 18 -9.05 -13.28 3.73
N PHE A 19 -9.48 -12.36 2.88
CA PHE A 19 -10.84 -11.82 2.87
C PHE A 19 -11.83 -12.63 2.02
N TYR A 20 -11.52 -12.80 0.73
CA TYR A 20 -12.47 -13.29 -0.27
C TYR A 20 -13.02 -14.70 -0.01
N PRO A 21 -12.22 -15.71 0.35
CA PRO A 21 -12.73 -17.06 0.52
C PRO A 21 -13.79 -17.16 1.62
N ASN A 22 -13.54 -16.52 2.77
CA ASN A 22 -14.49 -16.50 3.88
C ASN A 22 -15.74 -15.68 3.56
N CYS A 23 -15.56 -14.52 2.89
CA CYS A 23 -16.67 -13.68 2.47
C CYS A 23 -17.60 -14.43 1.50
N LEU A 24 -17.03 -15.07 0.47
CA LEU A 24 -17.80 -15.83 -0.51
C LEU A 24 -18.50 -17.04 0.10
N ALA A 25 -17.81 -17.79 0.98
CA ALA A 25 -18.40 -18.92 1.69
C ALA A 25 -19.60 -18.49 2.57
N ASN A 26 -19.48 -17.36 3.26
CA ASN A 26 -20.57 -16.83 4.08
C ASN A 26 -21.74 -16.32 3.25
N LEU A 27 -21.49 -15.70 2.09
CA LEU A 27 -22.55 -15.23 1.19
C LEU A 27 -23.35 -16.37 0.53
N LEU A 28 -22.71 -17.52 0.33
CA LEU A 28 -23.34 -18.70 -0.26
C LEU A 28 -24.03 -19.60 0.78
N SER A 29 -23.79 -19.37 2.08
CA SER A 29 -24.37 -20.16 3.16
C SER A 29 -25.76 -19.62 3.55
N GLU A 30 -26.72 -20.52 3.74
CA GLU A 30 -28.03 -20.19 4.32
C GLU A 30 -27.92 -19.75 5.79
N THR A 31 -26.86 -20.19 6.48
CA THR A 31 -26.51 -19.78 7.85
C THR A 31 -25.05 -19.31 7.90
N PRO A 32 -24.79 -18.02 7.64
CA PRO A 32 -23.45 -17.46 7.70
C PRO A 32 -22.88 -17.62 9.11
N SER A 33 -21.81 -18.38 9.25
CA SER A 33 -21.16 -18.60 10.55
C SER A 33 -19.67 -18.83 10.37
N ILE A 34 -18.88 -18.34 11.33
CA ILE A 34 -17.44 -18.50 11.35
C ILE A 34 -17.01 -18.96 12.73
N SER A 35 -16.05 -19.89 12.80
CA SER A 35 -15.49 -20.32 14.07
C SER A 35 -14.71 -19.18 14.72
N ARG A 36 -14.63 -19.16 16.06
CA ARG A 36 -13.83 -18.17 16.80
C ARG A 36 -12.38 -18.11 16.30
N THR A 37 -11.77 -19.26 16.07
CA THR A 37 -10.40 -19.36 15.53
C THR A 37 -10.31 -18.80 14.12
N GLY A 38 -11.27 -19.09 13.24
CA GLY A 38 -11.32 -18.52 11.90
C GLY A 38 -11.46 -17.01 11.92
N CYS A 39 -12.32 -16.49 12.80
CA CYS A 39 -12.54 -15.06 13.00
C CYS A 39 -11.27 -14.34 13.46
N LEU A 40 -10.59 -14.85 14.50
CA LEU A 40 -9.32 -14.30 15.00
C LEU A 40 -8.20 -14.37 13.96
N THR A 41 -8.18 -15.45 13.17
CA THR A 41 -7.23 -15.62 12.07
C THR A 41 -7.47 -14.56 10.99
N GLN A 42 -8.72 -14.33 10.60
CA GLN A 42 -9.09 -13.26 9.67
C GLN A 42 -8.69 -11.87 10.22
N VAL A 43 -8.95 -11.60 11.51
CA VAL A 43 -8.53 -10.35 12.17
C VAL A 43 -7.03 -10.13 12.02
N PHE A 44 -6.21 -11.14 12.32
CA PHE A 44 -4.75 -11.06 12.20
C PHE A 44 -4.33 -10.66 10.79
N PHE A 45 -4.76 -11.44 9.79
CA PHE A 45 -4.39 -11.23 8.39
C PHE A 45 -4.82 -9.88 7.84
N MET A 46 -6.02 -9.42 8.21
CA MET A 46 -6.54 -8.13 7.76
C MET A 46 -5.77 -6.95 8.36
N HIS A 47 -5.41 -7.01 9.64
CA HIS A 47 -4.65 -5.95 10.30
C HIS A 47 -3.20 -5.90 9.79
N THR A 48 -2.56 -7.06 9.58
CA THR A 48 -1.19 -7.10 9.05
C THR A 48 -1.15 -6.62 7.62
N TYR A 49 -2.10 -7.04 6.78
CA TYR A 49 -2.29 -6.52 5.42
C TYR A 49 -2.33 -5.00 5.43
N ALA A 50 -3.19 -4.44 6.28
CA ALA A 50 -3.38 -3.00 6.33
C ALA A 50 -2.13 -2.23 6.78
N SER A 51 -1.42 -2.79 7.75
CA SER A 51 -0.21 -2.19 8.29
C SER A 51 0.97 -2.24 7.31
N PHE A 52 1.09 -3.35 6.57
CA PHE A 52 2.10 -3.50 5.53
C PHE A 52 1.85 -2.52 4.39
N GLU A 53 0.59 -2.33 4.02
CA GLU A 53 0.20 -1.38 2.99
C GLU A 53 0.69 0.04 3.33
N TYR A 54 0.35 0.54 4.53
CA TYR A 54 0.81 1.85 5.02
C TYR A 54 2.33 1.95 5.07
N SER A 55 2.98 0.92 5.60
CA SER A 55 4.42 0.97 5.84
C SER A 55 5.23 0.88 4.54
N VAL A 56 4.77 0.10 3.56
CA VAL A 56 5.37 0.06 2.21
C VAL A 56 5.15 1.38 1.48
N LEU A 57 3.96 1.98 1.56
CA LEU A 57 3.70 3.33 1.00
C LEU A 57 4.62 4.39 1.65
N ALA A 58 4.82 4.36 2.97
CA ALA A 58 5.77 5.27 3.62
C ALA A 58 7.21 5.07 3.13
N LEU A 59 7.64 3.82 2.96
CA LEU A 59 8.96 3.51 2.43
C LEU A 59 9.12 3.96 0.97
N MET A 60 8.07 3.85 0.16
CA MET A 60 8.03 4.38 -1.21
C MET A 60 8.10 5.92 -1.24
N ALA A 61 7.40 6.61 -0.33
CA ALA A 61 7.49 8.06 -0.20
C ALA A 61 8.92 8.50 0.17
N TYR A 62 9.56 7.77 1.10
CA TYR A 62 10.94 8.01 1.48
C TYR A 62 11.93 7.77 0.31
N ASP A 63 11.77 6.68 -0.45
CA ASP A 63 12.56 6.40 -1.67
C ASP A 63 12.46 7.55 -2.69
N ARG A 64 11.25 8.06 -2.90
CA ARG A 64 10.99 9.21 -3.78
C ARG A 64 11.61 10.50 -3.24
N TYR A 65 11.52 10.72 -1.94
CA TYR A 65 12.15 11.88 -1.30
C TYR A 65 13.65 11.88 -1.51
N VAL A 66 14.34 10.77 -1.23
CA VAL A 66 15.80 10.70 -1.39
C VAL A 66 16.19 10.84 -2.85
N SER A 67 15.47 10.22 -3.78
CA SER A 67 15.79 10.31 -5.23
C SER A 67 15.59 11.70 -5.82
N ILE A 68 14.57 12.45 -5.39
CA ILE A 68 14.27 13.79 -5.91
C ILE A 68 15.05 14.88 -5.17
N CYS A 69 15.09 14.82 -3.84
CA CYS A 69 15.69 15.89 -3.02
C CYS A 69 17.19 15.72 -2.83
N LEU A 70 17.73 14.50 -2.97
CA LEU A 70 19.13 14.17 -2.72
C LEU A 70 19.74 13.28 -3.83
N PRO A 71 19.61 13.66 -5.12
CA PRO A 71 19.98 12.79 -6.24
C PRO A 71 21.45 12.33 -6.21
N LEU A 72 22.39 13.21 -5.82
CA LEU A 72 23.82 12.89 -5.74
C LEU A 72 24.15 11.86 -4.64
N ARG A 73 23.34 11.80 -3.58
CA ARG A 73 23.56 10.90 -2.44
C ARG A 73 22.69 9.64 -2.51
N TYR A 74 21.79 9.54 -3.47
CA TYR A 74 20.82 8.45 -3.56
C TYR A 74 21.50 7.08 -3.53
N ASN A 75 22.52 6.83 -4.36
CA ASN A 75 23.21 5.53 -4.42
C ASN A 75 24.00 5.18 -3.15
N SER A 76 24.35 6.18 -2.34
CA SER A 76 25.02 5.98 -1.05
C SER A 76 24.01 5.72 0.08
N ILE A 77 22.82 6.33 0.02
CA ILE A 77 21.78 6.21 1.06
C ILE A 77 20.90 4.98 0.82
N ILE A 78 20.40 4.80 -0.41
CA ILE A 78 19.49 3.72 -0.81
C ILE A 78 20.33 2.64 -1.50
N THR A 79 20.89 1.76 -0.68
CA THR A 79 21.59 0.55 -1.16
C THR A 79 20.65 -0.65 -1.13
N PRO A 80 20.88 -1.70 -1.94
CA PRO A 80 20.07 -2.92 -1.90
C PRO A 80 19.98 -3.54 -0.50
N LEU A 81 21.11 -3.57 0.23
CA LEU A 81 21.15 -4.06 1.61
C LEU A 81 20.25 -3.22 2.53
N LYS A 82 20.31 -1.89 2.41
CA LYS A 82 19.49 -0.99 3.23
C LYS A 82 18.01 -1.14 2.91
N VAL A 83 17.65 -1.30 1.64
CA VAL A 83 16.26 -1.56 1.21
C VAL A 83 15.75 -2.86 1.84
N THR A 84 16.53 -3.94 1.81
CA THR A 84 16.15 -5.22 2.45
C THR A 84 15.98 -5.06 3.96
N GLN A 85 16.89 -4.37 4.64
CA GLN A 85 16.77 -4.11 6.09
C GLN A 85 15.52 -3.29 6.42
N LEU A 86 15.22 -2.25 5.65
CA LEU A 86 14.03 -1.43 5.83
C LEU A 86 12.75 -2.23 5.58
N LEU A 87 12.73 -3.06 4.54
CA LEU A 87 11.61 -3.97 4.24
C LEU A 87 11.36 -4.94 5.40
N MET A 88 12.41 -5.61 5.88
CA MET A 88 12.31 -6.50 7.04
C MET A 88 11.73 -5.78 8.26
N PHE A 89 12.19 -4.56 8.53
CA PHE A 89 11.67 -3.76 9.65
C PHE A 89 10.18 -3.42 9.48
N VAL A 90 9.76 -2.94 8.30
CA VAL A 90 8.35 -2.56 8.06
C VAL A 90 7.39 -3.75 8.05
N TYR A 91 7.89 -4.98 7.85
CA TYR A 91 7.09 -6.20 7.99
C TYR A 91 7.12 -6.76 9.41
N MET A 92 8.25 -6.74 10.09
CA MET A 92 8.36 -7.33 11.43
C MET A 92 7.66 -6.49 12.50
N TYR A 93 7.77 -5.15 12.46
CA TYR A 93 7.19 -4.31 13.51
C TYR A 93 5.65 -4.44 13.61
N PRO A 94 4.87 -4.45 12.50
CA PRO A 94 3.42 -4.59 12.61
C PRO A 94 3.00 -5.98 13.03
N ILE A 95 3.71 -7.03 12.56
CA ILE A 95 3.45 -8.41 12.99
C ILE A 95 3.52 -8.49 14.51
N CYS A 96 4.60 -7.98 15.12
CA CYS A 96 4.78 -8.01 16.56
C CYS A 96 3.66 -7.28 17.30
N ILE A 97 3.35 -6.04 16.90
CA ILE A 97 2.31 -5.23 17.56
C ILE A 97 0.93 -5.86 17.41
N ILE A 98 0.59 -6.37 16.22
CA ILE A 98 -0.72 -7.00 15.96
C ILE A 98 -0.84 -8.33 16.70
N LEU A 99 0.24 -9.11 16.81
CA LEU A 99 0.22 -10.33 17.64
C LEU A 99 -0.11 -10.01 19.09
N ILE A 100 0.52 -8.97 19.66
CA ILE A 100 0.23 -8.54 21.03
C ILE A 100 -1.23 -8.11 21.15
N HIS A 101 -1.73 -7.34 20.18
CA HIS A 101 -3.13 -6.90 20.15
C HIS A 101 -4.11 -8.10 20.10
N LEU A 102 -3.78 -9.11 19.30
CA LEU A 102 -4.58 -10.32 19.16
C LEU A 102 -4.54 -11.17 20.42
N ILE A 103 -3.36 -11.34 21.05
CA ILE A 103 -3.22 -12.06 22.32
C ILE A 103 -4.11 -11.41 23.38
N LEU A 104 -4.09 -10.08 23.49
CA LEU A 104 -4.95 -9.35 24.42
C LEU A 104 -6.44 -9.59 24.14
N THR A 105 -6.81 -9.74 22.87
CA THR A 105 -8.19 -10.04 22.45
C THR A 105 -8.61 -11.48 22.77
N ILE A 106 -7.70 -12.45 22.61
CA ILE A 106 -7.97 -13.86 22.91
C ILE A 106 -8.29 -14.08 24.40
N ARG A 107 -7.71 -13.27 25.29
CA ARG A 107 -7.89 -13.35 26.73
C ARG A 107 -9.27 -12.90 27.21
N LEU A 108 -10.03 -12.18 26.38
CA LEU A 108 -11.35 -11.70 26.75
C LEU A 108 -12.39 -12.85 26.74
N PRO A 109 -13.21 -13.00 27.79
CA PRO A 109 -14.39 -13.85 27.75
C PRO A 109 -15.43 -13.21 26.81
N LEU A 110 -15.92 -13.98 25.85
CA LEU A 110 -16.95 -13.56 24.91
C LEU A 110 -18.31 -14.05 25.39
N CYS A 111 -19.29 -13.15 25.45
CA CYS A 111 -20.67 -13.48 25.80
C CYS A 111 -21.63 -13.32 24.60
N GLY A 112 -21.22 -12.60 23.56
CA GLY A 112 -21.96 -12.48 22.30
C GLY A 112 -21.34 -13.30 21.15
N PHE A 113 -22.14 -13.55 20.13
CA PHE A 113 -21.74 -14.32 18.93
C PHE A 113 -22.15 -13.67 17.60
N ILE A 114 -22.81 -12.51 17.63
CA ILE A 114 -23.34 -11.83 16.43
C ILE A 114 -22.42 -10.66 16.06
N ILE A 115 -21.88 -10.68 14.84
CA ILE A 115 -21.08 -9.59 14.26
C ILE A 115 -21.83 -9.01 13.06
N GLU A 116 -22.20 -7.74 13.11
CA GLU A 116 -22.90 -7.03 12.04
C GLU A 116 -21.95 -6.49 10.95
N LYS A 117 -21.01 -7.33 10.51
CA LYS A 117 -20.06 -7.04 9.43
C LYS A 117 -19.82 -8.28 8.58
N VAL A 118 -19.41 -8.06 7.33
CA VAL A 118 -19.10 -9.12 6.36
C VAL A 118 -17.79 -9.86 6.67
N TYR A 119 -16.98 -9.32 7.58
CA TYR A 119 -15.74 -9.91 8.06
C TYR A 119 -15.54 -9.62 9.55
N CYS A 120 -14.65 -10.39 10.17
CA CYS A 120 -14.21 -10.16 11.53
C CYS A 120 -13.15 -9.07 11.62
N ASP A 121 -13.46 -7.99 12.34
CA ASP A 121 -12.47 -7.02 12.81
C ASP A 121 -12.25 -7.14 14.33
N ASN A 122 -11.10 -6.64 14.81
CA ASN A 122 -10.70 -6.81 16.20
C ASN A 122 -11.72 -6.20 17.17
N TRP A 123 -12.25 -5.02 16.84
CA TRP A 123 -13.18 -4.31 17.71
C TRP A 123 -14.53 -4.96 17.79
N SER A 124 -15.03 -5.47 16.66
CA SER A 124 -16.25 -6.27 16.65
C SER A 124 -16.13 -7.47 17.59
N VAL A 125 -14.96 -8.11 17.66
CA VAL A 125 -14.70 -9.19 18.61
C VAL A 125 -14.62 -8.68 20.05
N VAL A 126 -13.87 -7.60 20.30
CA VAL A 126 -13.73 -7.01 21.65
C VAL A 126 -15.08 -6.59 22.22
N ARG A 127 -15.98 -6.01 21.40
CA ARG A 127 -17.30 -5.53 21.81
C ARG A 127 -18.27 -6.66 22.21
N LEU A 128 -17.98 -7.91 21.84
CA LEU A 128 -18.75 -9.09 22.26
C LEU A 128 -18.38 -9.58 23.66
N SER A 129 -17.35 -8.99 24.29
CA SER A 129 -16.95 -9.35 25.64
C SER A 129 -17.91 -8.81 26.69
N CYS A 130 -18.09 -9.59 27.75
CA CYS A 130 -18.83 -9.22 28.97
C CYS A 130 -17.91 -8.74 30.10
N SER A 131 -16.61 -8.57 29.83
CA SER A 131 -15.63 -8.04 30.79
C SER A 131 -15.23 -6.62 30.42
N ASP A 132 -14.49 -5.95 31.31
CA ASP A 132 -13.95 -4.62 31.02
C ASP A 132 -12.97 -4.67 29.85
N VAL A 133 -13.28 -3.90 28.80
CA VAL A 133 -12.49 -3.80 27.56
C VAL A 133 -11.63 -2.55 27.49
N SER A 134 -11.52 -1.77 28.58
CA SER A 134 -10.80 -0.50 28.62
C SER A 134 -9.34 -0.63 28.17
N VAL A 135 -8.65 -1.69 28.62
CA VAL A 135 -7.25 -1.97 28.24
C VAL A 135 -7.13 -2.29 26.74
N ASN A 136 -8.03 -3.12 26.20
CA ASN A 136 -8.07 -3.43 24.77
C ASN A 136 -8.37 -2.20 23.92
N SER A 137 -9.31 -1.35 24.36
CA SER A 137 -9.65 -0.11 23.67
C SER A 137 -8.47 0.86 23.64
N ALA A 138 -7.80 1.07 24.77
CA ALA A 138 -6.63 1.94 24.88
C ALA A 138 -5.44 1.42 24.06
N PHE A 139 -5.16 0.11 24.16
CA PHE A 139 -4.10 -0.52 23.35
C PHE A 139 -4.44 -0.47 21.87
N GLY A 140 -5.67 -0.76 21.47
CA GLY A 140 -6.12 -0.66 20.08
C GLY A 140 -5.93 0.75 19.51
N LEU A 141 -6.25 1.79 20.28
CA LEU A 141 -5.98 3.18 19.89
C LEU A 141 -4.48 3.45 19.71
N LEU A 142 -3.65 2.97 20.64
CA LEU A 142 -2.19 3.08 20.54
C LEU A 142 -1.67 2.39 19.28
N VAL A 143 -2.16 1.19 18.97
CA VAL A 143 -1.81 0.46 17.74
C VAL A 143 -2.20 1.28 16.51
N THR A 144 -3.42 1.83 16.46
CA THR A 144 -3.86 2.69 15.36
C THR A 144 -2.93 3.88 15.19
N VAL A 145 -2.57 4.58 16.26
CA VAL A 145 -1.66 5.74 16.21
C VAL A 145 -0.29 5.33 15.66
N ILE A 146 0.30 4.25 16.16
CA ILE A 146 1.64 3.81 15.74
C ILE A 146 1.62 3.36 14.27
N VAL A 147 0.65 2.53 13.89
CA VAL A 147 0.56 1.91 12.57
C VAL A 147 0.11 2.90 11.49
N MET A 148 -0.69 3.91 11.82
CA MET A 148 -1.18 4.89 10.83
C MET A 148 -0.45 6.22 10.91
N CYS A 149 -0.38 6.86 12.07
CA CYS A 149 0.13 8.22 12.16
C CYS A 149 1.63 8.29 11.82
N LEU A 150 2.40 7.26 12.19
CA LEU A 150 3.84 7.22 11.93
C LEU A 150 4.12 7.12 10.41
N PRO A 151 3.54 6.16 9.64
CA PRO A 151 3.66 6.15 8.18
C PRO A 151 3.12 7.40 7.50
N VAL A 152 1.95 7.90 7.92
CA VAL A 152 1.34 9.12 7.36
C VAL A 152 2.26 10.33 7.54
N THR A 153 2.89 10.48 8.70
CA THR A 153 3.83 11.59 8.97
C THR A 153 5.04 11.52 8.03
N VAL A 154 5.60 10.32 7.84
CA VAL A 154 6.73 10.11 6.90
C VAL A 154 6.32 10.48 5.48
N ILE A 155 5.11 10.10 5.05
CA ILE A 155 4.59 10.42 3.72
C ILE A 155 4.41 11.93 3.56
N ILE A 156 3.69 12.58 4.47
CA ILE A 156 3.45 14.03 4.42
C ILE A 156 4.78 14.78 4.39
N TYR A 157 5.70 14.47 5.30
CA TYR A 157 7.03 15.10 5.33
C TYR A 157 7.77 14.93 4.01
N SER A 158 7.82 13.71 3.47
CA SER A 158 8.48 13.41 2.20
C SER A 158 7.91 14.25 1.06
N TYR A 159 6.57 14.35 0.98
CA TYR A 159 5.89 15.09 -0.08
C TYR A 159 5.99 16.60 0.05
N VAL A 160 5.94 17.15 1.26
CA VAL A 160 6.19 18.58 1.48
C VAL A 160 7.58 18.96 0.98
N ARG A 161 8.60 18.15 1.28
CA ARG A 161 9.97 18.38 0.80
C ARG A 161 10.10 18.24 -0.71
N ILE A 162 9.48 17.21 -1.30
CA ILE A 162 9.46 17.02 -2.76
C ILE A 162 8.81 18.24 -3.45
N LEU A 163 7.66 18.70 -2.96
CA LEU A 163 6.96 19.86 -3.51
C LEU A 163 7.82 21.13 -3.41
N ALA A 164 8.46 21.36 -2.26
CA ALA A 164 9.35 22.51 -2.07
C ALA A 164 10.50 22.55 -3.10
N VAL A 165 11.10 21.40 -3.44
CA VAL A 165 12.14 21.31 -4.48
C VAL A 165 11.55 21.45 -5.89
N CYS A 166 10.38 20.86 -6.14
CA CYS A 166 9.70 20.95 -7.44
C CYS A 166 9.28 22.38 -7.80
N LEU A 167 8.87 23.19 -6.80
CA LEU A 167 8.50 24.59 -7.00
C LEU A 167 9.70 25.47 -7.41
N LYS A 168 10.92 25.05 -7.07
CA LYS A 168 12.17 25.74 -7.44
C LYS A 168 12.81 25.21 -8.72
N SER A 169 12.25 24.15 -9.31
CA SER A 169 12.79 23.44 -10.47
C SER A 169 12.14 23.89 -11.79
N THR A 170 12.74 23.48 -12.93
CA THR A 170 12.17 23.78 -14.27
C THR A 170 10.80 23.12 -14.49
N LYS A 171 10.04 23.63 -15.46
CA LYS A 171 8.72 23.08 -15.82
C LYS A 171 8.80 21.61 -16.22
N GLU A 172 9.84 21.16 -16.94
CA GLU A 172 10.00 19.74 -17.28
C GLU A 172 10.30 18.88 -16.06
N ALA A 173 11.19 19.34 -15.17
CA ALA A 173 11.54 18.62 -13.94
C ALA A 173 10.33 18.46 -13.01
N ARG A 174 9.50 19.52 -12.89
CA ARG A 174 8.23 19.49 -12.14
C ARG A 174 7.23 18.51 -12.76
N ALA A 175 7.04 18.54 -14.08
CA ALA A 175 6.12 17.63 -14.76
C ALA A 175 6.52 16.15 -14.57
N LYS A 176 7.83 15.85 -14.64
CA LYS A 176 8.36 14.51 -14.41
C LYS A 176 8.20 14.04 -12.96
N ALA A 177 8.42 14.93 -11.99
CA ALA A 177 8.19 14.63 -10.58
C ALA A 177 6.71 14.35 -10.29
N LEU A 178 5.80 15.16 -10.83
CA LEU A 178 4.35 14.93 -10.70
C LEU A 178 3.93 13.60 -11.33
N GLN A 179 4.35 13.30 -12.57
CA GLN A 179 3.99 12.04 -13.24
C GLN A 179 4.43 10.80 -12.46
N THR A 180 5.57 10.86 -11.78
CA THR A 180 6.07 9.74 -10.98
C THR A 180 5.39 9.67 -9.62
N CYS A 181 5.03 10.80 -9.01
CA CYS A 181 4.42 10.90 -7.68
C CYS A 181 2.91 10.63 -7.66
N THR A 182 2.18 11.00 -8.71
CA THR A 182 0.71 10.85 -8.80
C THR A 182 0.22 9.44 -8.49
N PRO A 183 0.81 8.35 -9.03
CA PRO A 183 0.41 6.99 -8.70
C PRO A 183 0.42 6.71 -7.20
N HIS A 184 1.48 7.14 -6.53
CA HIS A 184 1.68 6.90 -5.11
C HIS A 184 0.73 7.75 -4.25
N LEU A 185 0.52 9.01 -4.60
CA LEU A 185 -0.44 9.88 -3.91
C LEU A 185 -1.88 9.38 -4.07
N LEU A 186 -2.26 8.88 -5.24
CA LEU A 186 -3.58 8.29 -5.47
C LEU A 186 -3.78 7.03 -4.62
N SER A 187 -2.82 6.09 -4.63
CA SER A 187 -2.86 4.91 -3.76
C SER A 187 -2.97 5.29 -2.29
N PHE A 188 -2.14 6.22 -1.82
CA PHE A 188 -2.16 6.69 -0.43
C PHE A 188 -3.48 7.35 -0.06
N THR A 189 -4.00 8.24 -0.91
CA THR A 189 -5.28 8.92 -0.66
C THR A 189 -6.43 7.93 -0.57
N ASN A 190 -6.49 6.97 -1.50
CA ASN A 190 -7.49 5.91 -1.47
C ASN A 190 -7.41 5.11 -0.17
N TYR A 191 -6.20 4.81 0.30
CA TYR A 191 -5.99 4.07 1.54
C TYR A 191 -6.37 4.86 2.80
N CYS A 192 -6.09 6.18 2.82
CA CYS A 192 -6.54 7.06 3.89
C CYS A 192 -8.06 7.18 3.95
N ILE A 193 -8.73 7.28 2.80
CA ILE A 193 -10.20 7.32 2.73
C ILE A 193 -10.80 6.03 3.30
N ALA A 194 -10.31 4.88 2.84
CA ALA A 194 -10.69 3.57 3.38
C ALA A 194 -10.56 3.52 4.91
N THR A 195 -9.35 3.79 5.40
CA THR A 195 -9.05 3.83 6.84
C THR A 195 -9.98 4.76 7.62
N PHE A 196 -10.26 5.94 7.08
CA PHE A 196 -11.13 6.92 7.74
C PHE A 196 -12.55 6.37 7.90
N PHE A 197 -13.10 5.73 6.88
CA PHE A 197 -14.40 5.07 6.97
C PHE A 197 -14.40 3.94 8.00
N GLU A 198 -13.36 3.11 8.05
CA GLU A 198 -13.27 2.02 9.03
C GLU A 198 -13.21 2.55 10.48
N VAL A 199 -12.45 3.62 10.72
CA VAL A 199 -12.38 4.28 12.04
C VAL A 199 -13.72 4.91 12.41
N LEU A 200 -14.41 5.56 11.46
CA LEU A 200 -15.75 6.11 11.68
C LEU A 200 -16.75 5.02 12.08
N GLN A 201 -16.76 3.89 11.37
CA GLN A 201 -17.64 2.76 11.70
C GLN A 201 -17.41 2.19 13.10
N HIS A 202 -16.18 2.30 13.60
CA HIS A 202 -15.80 1.78 14.88
C HIS A 202 -16.16 2.73 16.04
N ARG A 203 -16.07 4.05 15.82
CA ARG A 203 -16.16 5.08 16.87
C ARG A 203 -17.48 5.84 16.90
N VAL A 204 -18.18 5.92 15.79
CA VAL A 204 -19.46 6.62 15.68
C VAL A 204 -20.57 5.58 15.60
N ASP A 205 -21.64 5.81 16.35
CA ASP A 205 -22.84 5.01 16.20
C ASP A 205 -23.51 5.32 14.85
N LEU A 206 -23.28 4.44 13.88
CA LEU A 206 -23.84 4.53 12.54
C LEU A 206 -25.14 3.73 12.40
N THR A 207 -25.85 3.42 13.50
CA THR A 207 -27.14 2.71 13.45
C THR A 207 -28.16 3.38 12.52
N ASN A 208 -28.15 4.72 12.45
CA ASN A 208 -29.01 5.51 11.56
C ASN A 208 -28.60 5.47 10.07
N VAL A 209 -27.40 4.96 9.75
CA VAL A 209 -26.93 4.80 8.38
C VAL A 209 -27.47 3.48 7.81
N PRO A 210 -28.00 3.46 6.58
CA PRO A 210 -28.45 2.24 5.93
C PRO A 210 -27.41 1.12 5.99
N TYR A 211 -27.84 -0.09 6.36
CA TYR A 211 -26.98 -1.27 6.47
C TYR A 211 -26.13 -1.50 5.21
N ILE A 212 -26.73 -1.33 4.02
CA ILE A 212 -26.06 -1.48 2.73
C ILE A 212 -24.87 -0.51 2.59
N LEU A 213 -25.00 0.74 3.04
CA LEU A 213 -23.91 1.71 2.98
C LEU A 213 -22.78 1.38 3.95
N ARG A 214 -23.10 0.84 5.13
CA ARG A 214 -22.08 0.35 6.08
C ARG A 214 -21.30 -0.82 5.47
N VAL A 215 -22.00 -1.77 4.87
CA VAL A 215 -21.40 -2.93 4.18
C VAL A 215 -20.51 -2.48 3.02
N LEU A 216 -20.99 -1.59 2.15
CA LEU A 216 -20.21 -1.07 1.02
C LEU A 216 -18.95 -0.34 1.49
N ALA A 217 -19.04 0.51 2.53
CA ALA A 217 -17.88 1.21 3.08
C ALA A 217 -16.84 0.26 3.70
N SER A 218 -17.28 -0.84 4.35
CA SER A 218 -16.36 -1.86 4.86
C SER A 218 -15.69 -2.66 3.73
N ILE A 219 -16.42 -2.92 2.64
CA ILE A 219 -15.88 -3.57 1.43
C ILE A 219 -14.88 -2.65 0.74
N ASP A 220 -15.17 -1.34 0.65
CA ASP A 220 -14.33 -0.38 -0.05
C ASP A 220 -12.89 -0.37 0.47
N CYS A 221 -12.73 -0.56 1.78
CA CYS A 221 -11.43 -0.62 2.45
C CYS A 221 -10.55 -1.78 2.02
N VAL A 222 -11.17 -2.88 1.59
CA VAL A 222 -10.51 -4.15 1.30
C VAL A 222 -10.40 -4.38 -0.20
N PHE A 223 -11.35 -3.84 -0.98
CA PHE A 223 -11.48 -4.09 -2.40
C PHE A 223 -10.66 -3.11 -3.25
N PHE A 224 -10.81 -1.82 -2.99
CA PHE A 224 -10.27 -0.79 -3.89
C PHE A 224 -8.75 -0.64 -3.79
N PRO A 225 -8.13 -0.58 -2.60
CA PRO A 225 -6.68 -0.42 -2.52
C PRO A 225 -5.85 -1.49 -3.24
N PRO A 226 -6.08 -2.80 -3.05
CA PRO A 226 -5.26 -3.83 -3.69
C PRO A 226 -5.51 -3.98 -5.19
N ILE A 227 -6.67 -3.55 -5.71
CA ILE A 227 -6.99 -3.59 -7.15
C ILE A 227 -6.47 -2.33 -7.86
N LEU A 228 -6.66 -1.16 -7.25
CA LEU A 228 -6.24 0.11 -7.82
C LEU A 228 -4.71 0.20 -7.88
N ASN A 229 -3.98 -0.38 -6.93
CA ASN A 229 -2.52 -0.37 -6.94
C ASN A 229 -1.93 -1.00 -8.23
N PRO A 230 -2.20 -2.27 -8.58
CA PRO A 230 -1.78 -2.86 -9.85
C PRO A 230 -2.25 -2.11 -11.10
N ILE A 231 -3.44 -1.51 -11.10
CA ILE A 231 -3.93 -0.74 -12.25
C ILE A 231 -3.14 0.56 -12.41
N ILE A 232 -3.03 1.34 -11.33
CA ILE A 232 -2.34 2.62 -11.26
C ILE A 232 -0.85 2.43 -11.62
N TYR A 233 -0.19 1.44 -11.01
CA TYR A 233 1.22 1.15 -11.25
C TYR A 233 1.46 0.39 -12.56
N GLY A 234 0.55 -0.50 -12.95
CA GLY A 234 0.65 -1.34 -14.16
C GLY A 234 0.44 -0.56 -15.45
N VAL A 235 -0.54 0.35 -15.50
CA VAL A 235 -0.73 1.27 -16.64
C VAL A 235 0.51 2.14 -16.82
N LYS A 236 1.05 2.69 -15.72
CA LYS A 236 2.30 3.47 -15.78
C LYS A 236 3.51 2.62 -16.17
N LEU A 237 3.59 1.37 -15.71
CA LEU A 237 4.67 0.46 -16.08
C LEU A 237 4.64 0.10 -17.56
N GLN A 238 3.46 -0.10 -18.15
CA GLN A 238 3.29 -0.32 -19.58
C GLN A 238 3.73 0.90 -20.38
N GLU A 239 3.35 2.11 -19.97
CA GLU A 239 3.76 3.35 -20.64
C GLU A 239 5.28 3.58 -20.53
N ILE A 240 5.89 3.30 -19.37
CA ILE A 240 7.35 3.34 -19.19
C ILE A 240 8.03 2.29 -20.06
N ARG A 241 7.54 1.04 -20.07
CA ARG A 241 8.09 -0.05 -20.89
C ARG A 241 8.00 0.28 -22.39
N LYS A 242 6.86 0.79 -22.87
CA LYS A 242 6.69 1.24 -24.25
C LYS A 242 7.64 2.39 -24.60
N ALA A 243 7.78 3.38 -23.70
CA ALA A 243 8.71 4.50 -23.89
C ALA A 243 10.18 4.05 -23.93
N THR A 244 10.59 3.16 -23.03
CA THR A 244 11.96 2.60 -23.00
C THR A 244 12.25 1.77 -24.24
N ILE A 245 11.30 0.92 -24.66
CA ILE A 245 11.39 0.15 -25.92
C ILE A 245 11.54 1.11 -27.11
N LYS A 246 10.71 2.16 -27.20
CA LYS A 246 10.78 3.16 -28.27
C LYS A 246 12.13 3.88 -28.31
N ILE A 247 12.71 4.23 -27.15
CA ILE A 247 14.04 4.86 -27.06
C ILE A 247 15.16 3.89 -27.45
N LEU A 248 15.09 2.62 -27.02
CA LEU A 248 16.06 1.59 -27.38
C LEU A 248 16.05 1.29 -28.88
N PHE A 249 14.87 1.19 -29.50
CA PHE A 249 14.74 1.02 -30.94
C PHE A 249 15.20 2.25 -31.72
N ARG A 250 14.94 3.47 -31.22
CA ARG A 250 15.43 4.71 -31.84
C ARG A 250 16.95 4.86 -31.74
N ARG A 251 17.56 4.41 -30.63
CA ARG A 251 19.03 4.31 -30.48
C ARG A 251 19.62 3.28 -31.44
N LYS A 252 18.99 2.11 -31.59
CA LYS A 252 19.46 1.06 -32.51
C LYS A 252 19.42 1.53 -33.97
N ASN A 253 18.36 2.24 -34.38
CA ASN A 253 18.28 2.79 -35.74
C ASN A 253 19.34 3.88 -35.97
N ASN A 254 19.54 4.81 -35.04
CA ASN A 254 20.58 5.84 -35.18
C ASN A 254 22.01 5.25 -35.18
N SER A 255 22.28 4.19 -34.41
CA SER A 255 23.57 3.50 -34.42
C SER A 255 23.83 2.77 -35.76
N VAL A 256 22.78 2.19 -36.36
CA VAL A 256 22.87 1.55 -37.68
C VAL A 256 23.06 2.60 -38.78
N GLU A 257 22.34 3.72 -38.73
CA GLU A 257 22.46 4.82 -39.70
C GLU A 257 23.85 5.47 -39.69
N VAL A 258 24.44 5.66 -38.49
CA VAL A 258 25.82 6.16 -38.33
C VAL A 258 26.85 5.15 -38.84
N SER A 259 26.63 3.84 -38.63
CA SER A 259 27.51 2.79 -39.15
C SER A 259 27.46 2.67 -40.68
N VAL A 260 26.30 2.88 -41.30
CA VAL A 260 26.14 2.85 -42.77
C VAL A 260 26.79 4.08 -43.40
N ARG A 261 26.57 5.28 -42.84
CA ARG A 261 27.17 6.53 -43.31
C ARG A 261 28.70 6.55 -43.20
N ASN A 262 29.27 5.91 -42.17
CA ASN A 262 30.72 5.76 -42.04
C ASN A 262 31.29 4.75 -43.06
N LYS A 263 30.54 3.69 -43.41
CA LYS A 263 30.95 2.75 -44.46
C LYS A 263 31.01 3.42 -45.83
N GLU A 264 30.00 4.21 -46.18
CA GLU A 264 29.94 4.95 -47.45
C GLU A 264 31.08 5.98 -47.58
N LYS A 265 31.42 6.70 -46.50
CA LYS A 265 32.59 7.60 -46.49
C LYS A 265 33.92 6.88 -46.71
N ILE A 266 34.08 5.68 -46.15
CA ILE A 266 35.30 4.87 -46.32
C ILE A 266 35.39 4.34 -47.76
N THR A 267 34.26 4.00 -48.40
CA THR A 267 34.25 3.53 -49.80
C THR A 267 34.46 4.66 -50.81
N SER A 268 34.08 5.90 -50.49
CA SER A 268 34.39 7.06 -51.34
C SER A 268 35.85 7.50 -51.29
N LEU A 269 36.57 7.20 -50.19
CA LEU A 269 37.99 7.55 -50.02
C LEU A 269 38.95 6.51 -50.64
N SER A 270 38.48 5.30 -50.96
CA SER A 270 39.30 4.26 -51.62
C SER A 270 39.27 4.32 -53.15
N ASN A 271 38.40 5.17 -53.72
CA ASN A 271 38.19 5.31 -55.17
C ASN A 271 38.72 6.65 -55.74
N THR A 272 39.58 7.34 -54.99
CA THR A 272 40.34 8.52 -55.42
C THR A 272 41.82 8.23 -55.27
#